data_AF-A0A1A9UXN0-F1
#
_entry.id   AF-A0A1A9UXN0-F1
#
_cell.length_a   1.000
_cell.length_b   1.000
_cell.length_c   1.000
_cell.angle_alpha   90.00
_cell.angle_beta   90.00
_cell.angle_gamma   90.00
#
_symmetry.space_group_name_H-M   'P 1'
#
loop_
_entity.id
_entity.type
_entity.pdbx_description
1 polymer ?
#
loop_
_entity_poly.entity_id
_entity_poly.type
_entity_poly.pdbx_seq_one_letter_code
_entity_poly.pdbx_strand_id
1 'polypeptide(L)'
;MHWLWFGFITVLCLSLKHVASLSLDPVASSELEQYIKKGDCVVSMRHIRPRRKLHISIEALFMIDFPTLKHKMSFFLDRKQQRVTLDISSSGETDSVHFDIPHINETSTIRSLALHFHKSRISLLVDCKETSAHDVEMNFNQLYTQMDDPVVKLFRERKYPLHFDSNVDSALQRANCQKGVHNRRGNRRMLKNKISEREKNKKRDVRNWINREPGLHTEKYRQSEIPVDIEQHRGDIPMMGGDCEDALAKSLSDLMALVKLLREDIAYQRQEIAYLRMLLENCAGCKEPKGDNDIRIETTCRTSNPCYPGTECFDSVTGPRCGRCPMSMIGDGCGCLNIRGYLCFFVDKTSQVEPLVVLCKR
;
A
#
# COMPACT_ATOMS: atom_id res chain seq x y z
N MET A 1 -55.72 -12.62 20.27
CA MET A 1 -54.84 -12.87 21.44
C MET A 1 -53.50 -13.55 21.10
N HIS A 2 -53.30 -14.15 19.91
CA HIS A 2 -52.01 -14.78 19.51
C HIS A 2 -51.08 -13.92 18.62
N TRP A 3 -51.49 -12.71 18.22
CA TRP A 3 -50.71 -11.84 17.30
C TRP A 3 -49.80 -10.82 18.02
N LEU A 4 -49.82 -10.78 19.35
CA LEU A 4 -48.97 -9.85 20.12
C LEU A 4 -47.66 -10.50 20.59
N TRP A 5 -47.55 -11.83 20.53
CA TRP A 5 -46.35 -12.54 21.03
C TRP A 5 -45.26 -12.71 19.95
N PHE A 6 -45.64 -12.73 18.68
CA PHE A 6 -44.68 -12.74 17.57
C PHE A 6 -43.99 -11.39 17.31
N GLY A 7 -44.59 -10.29 17.77
CA GLY A 7 -43.98 -8.95 17.69
C GLY A 7 -42.85 -8.74 18.69
N PHE A 8 -42.89 -9.41 19.85
CA PHE A 8 -41.85 -9.27 20.88
C PHE A 8 -40.59 -10.10 20.59
N ILE A 9 -40.73 -11.25 19.91
CA ILE A 9 -39.58 -12.12 19.57
C ILE A 9 -38.78 -11.54 18.40
N THR A 10 -39.42 -10.80 17.49
CA THR A 10 -38.73 -10.16 16.35
C THR A 10 -38.00 -8.88 16.73
N VAL A 11 -38.43 -8.17 17.78
CA VAL A 11 -37.75 -6.97 18.30
C VAL A 11 -36.54 -7.32 19.19
N LEU A 12 -36.52 -8.49 19.83
CA LEU A 12 -35.40 -8.90 20.68
C LEU A 12 -34.15 -9.33 19.87
N CYS A 13 -34.33 -9.80 18.63
CA CYS A 13 -33.22 -10.19 17.74
C CYS A 13 -32.59 -9.02 16.94
N LEU A 14 -33.09 -7.79 17.07
CA LEU A 14 -32.55 -6.60 16.38
C LEU A 14 -31.58 -5.77 17.24
N SER A 15 -31.19 -6.27 18.42
CA SER A 15 -29.98 -5.80 19.10
C SER A 15 -28.73 -6.54 18.59
N LEU A 16 -28.57 -6.57 17.26
CA LEU A 16 -27.28 -6.84 16.64
C LEU A 16 -26.36 -5.67 17.04
N LYS A 17 -25.72 -5.80 18.21
CA LYS A 17 -24.53 -5.03 18.53
C LYS A 17 -23.59 -5.21 17.35
N HIS A 18 -23.25 -4.09 16.71
CA HIS A 18 -22.34 -4.01 15.59
C HIS A 18 -20.99 -4.58 16.02
N VAL A 19 -20.79 -5.88 15.84
CA VAL A 19 -19.48 -6.49 15.97
C VAL A 19 -18.72 -6.07 14.72
N ALA A 20 -17.84 -5.08 14.86
CA ALA A 20 -16.75 -4.93 13.92
C ALA A 20 -16.05 -6.29 13.85
N SER A 21 -16.12 -6.95 12.69
CA SER A 21 -15.63 -8.32 12.52
C SER A 21 -14.11 -8.33 12.51
N LEU A 22 -13.52 -8.35 13.70
CA LEU A 22 -12.12 -8.69 13.85
C LEU A 22 -11.91 -10.09 13.27
N SER A 23 -10.99 -10.22 12.32
CA SER A 23 -10.68 -11.49 11.69
C SER A 23 -9.41 -12.06 12.27
N LEU A 24 -9.38 -13.37 12.50
CA LEU A 24 -8.17 -14.09 12.88
C LEU A 24 -7.12 -13.96 11.77
N ASP A 25 -5.91 -13.57 12.14
CA ASP A 25 -4.76 -13.52 11.24
C ASP A 25 -3.65 -14.44 11.76
N PRO A 26 -3.50 -15.66 11.19
CA PRO A 26 -2.53 -16.62 11.69
C PRO A 26 -1.07 -16.21 11.45
N VAL A 27 -0.79 -15.42 10.41
CA VAL A 27 0.56 -14.94 10.10
C VAL A 27 0.96 -13.85 11.10
N ALA A 28 0.06 -12.90 11.34
CA ALA A 28 0.32 -11.86 12.33
C ALA A 28 0.36 -12.42 13.77
N SER A 29 -0.36 -13.51 14.03
CA SER A 29 -0.29 -14.22 15.32
C SER A 29 1.10 -14.81 15.57
N SER A 30 1.66 -15.52 14.59
CA SER A 30 3.01 -16.11 14.72
C SER A 30 4.12 -15.05 14.74
N GLU A 31 3.98 -13.95 14.00
CA GLU A 31 4.89 -12.80 14.12
C GLU A 31 4.84 -12.20 15.53
N LEU A 32 3.65 -11.95 16.07
CA LEU A 32 3.49 -11.38 17.40
C LEU A 32 4.14 -12.26 18.47
N GLU A 33 4.00 -13.59 18.39
CA GLU A 33 4.66 -14.53 19.30
C GLU A 33 6.18 -14.35 19.34
N GLN A 34 6.82 -14.10 18.19
CA GLN A 34 8.27 -13.88 18.14
C GLN A 34 8.70 -12.59 18.85
N TYR A 35 7.88 -11.54 18.80
CA TYR A 35 8.15 -10.28 19.51
C TYR A 35 7.83 -10.38 21.00
N ILE A 36 6.77 -11.10 21.39
CA ILE A 36 6.44 -11.35 22.81
C ILE A 36 7.59 -12.08 23.50
N LYS A 37 8.21 -13.08 22.84
CA LYS A 37 9.38 -13.80 23.38
C LYS A 37 10.58 -12.89 23.69
N LYS A 38 10.74 -11.80 22.94
CA LYS A 38 11.83 -10.83 23.14
C LYS A 38 11.57 -9.87 24.30
N GLY A 39 10.32 -9.73 24.75
CA GLY A 39 9.91 -8.89 25.88
C GLY A 39 9.56 -7.44 25.53
N ASP A 40 9.98 -6.95 24.37
CA ASP A 40 9.64 -5.63 23.85
C ASP A 40 8.92 -5.76 22.50
N CYS A 41 7.71 -5.20 22.43
CA CYS A 41 6.87 -5.28 21.25
C CYS A 41 6.19 -3.93 20.99
N VAL A 42 6.27 -3.46 19.75
CA VAL A 42 5.55 -2.29 19.27
C VAL A 42 4.58 -2.71 18.19
N VAL A 43 3.30 -2.45 18.42
CA VAL A 43 2.23 -2.70 17.45
C VAL A 43 1.85 -1.38 16.81
N SER A 44 2.05 -1.25 15.50
CA SER A 44 1.79 -0.01 14.76
C SER A 44 0.80 -0.18 13.61
N MET A 45 -0.03 0.85 13.42
CA MET A 45 -1.04 0.96 12.39
C MET A 45 -0.92 2.31 11.69
N ARG A 46 -1.32 2.37 10.43
CA ARG A 46 -1.24 3.58 9.61
C ARG A 46 -2.55 3.96 8.97
N HIS A 47 -2.67 5.27 8.73
CA HIS A 47 -3.73 5.87 7.92
C HIS A 47 -5.13 5.40 8.36
N ILE A 48 -5.44 5.53 9.65
CA ILE A 48 -6.73 5.15 10.21
C ILE A 48 -7.75 6.24 9.84
N ARG A 49 -8.61 5.93 8.87
CA ARG A 49 -9.63 6.85 8.33
C ARG A 49 -11.02 6.59 8.94
N PRO A 50 -11.77 7.63 9.32
CA PRO A 50 -13.12 7.48 9.85
C PRO A 50 -14.08 6.73 8.92
N ARG A 51 -14.96 5.89 9.48
CA ARG A 51 -16.04 5.23 8.74
C ARG A 51 -17.21 6.17 8.44
N ARG A 52 -17.11 6.94 7.34
CA ARG A 52 -18.15 7.91 6.90
C ARG A 52 -19.51 7.29 6.57
N LYS A 53 -19.59 5.99 6.26
CA LYS A 53 -20.84 5.33 5.82
C LYS A 53 -21.71 4.77 6.94
N LEU A 54 -21.13 4.49 8.13
CA LEU A 54 -21.83 3.79 9.21
C LEU A 54 -21.99 4.61 10.49
N HIS A 55 -21.46 5.84 10.57
CA HIS A 55 -21.49 6.66 11.79
C HIS A 55 -21.05 5.90 13.07
N ILE A 56 -20.13 4.95 12.92
CA ILE A 56 -19.59 4.20 14.05
C ILE A 56 -18.51 5.06 14.71
N SER A 57 -18.77 5.50 15.95
CA SER A 57 -17.81 6.28 16.73
C SER A 57 -16.75 5.41 17.41
N ILE A 58 -17.07 4.14 17.70
CA ILE A 58 -16.20 3.17 18.37
C ILE A 58 -15.79 2.08 17.39
N GLU A 59 -14.52 2.07 16.98
CA GLU A 59 -13.96 1.09 16.06
C GLU A 59 -13.05 0.10 16.81
N ALA A 60 -13.26 -1.22 16.65
CA ALA A 60 -12.31 -2.21 17.14
C ALA A 60 -11.08 -2.26 16.22
N LEU A 61 -9.88 -2.11 16.79
CA LEU A 61 -8.62 -2.09 16.02
C LEU A 61 -8.05 -3.51 15.88
N PHE A 62 -7.72 -4.12 17.01
CA PHE A 62 -7.23 -5.49 17.10
C PHE A 62 -7.45 -6.05 18.50
N MET A 63 -7.30 -7.36 18.63
CA MET A 63 -7.55 -8.12 19.83
C MET A 63 -6.53 -9.25 19.92
N ILE A 64 -5.93 -9.42 21.09
CA ILE A 64 -4.97 -10.47 21.40
C ILE A 64 -5.65 -11.41 22.39
N ASP A 65 -5.71 -12.69 22.04
CA ASP A 65 -6.35 -13.74 22.82
C ASP A 65 -5.31 -14.79 23.23
N PHE A 66 -5.22 -15.04 24.54
CA PHE A 66 -4.42 -16.08 25.17
C PHE A 66 -5.37 -17.19 25.64
N PRO A 67 -5.76 -18.12 24.76
CA PRO A 67 -6.79 -19.12 25.04
C PRO A 67 -6.46 -19.98 26.26
N THR A 68 -5.19 -20.35 26.46
CA THR A 68 -4.75 -21.22 27.57
C THR A 68 -5.00 -20.59 28.93
N LEU A 69 -4.75 -19.28 29.07
CA LEU A 69 -4.93 -18.55 30.33
C LEU A 69 -6.30 -17.83 30.43
N LYS A 70 -7.14 -17.92 29.38
CA LYS A 70 -8.41 -17.17 29.27
C LYS A 70 -8.24 -15.65 29.46
N HIS A 71 -7.07 -15.12 29.08
CA HIS A 71 -6.83 -13.68 29.03
C HIS A 71 -7.05 -13.17 27.63
N LYS A 72 -7.83 -12.11 27.51
CA LYS A 72 -8.12 -11.48 26.21
C LYS A 72 -8.04 -9.98 26.34
N MET A 73 -7.37 -9.37 25.38
CA MET A 73 -7.13 -7.93 25.33
C MET A 73 -7.72 -7.38 24.05
N SER A 74 -8.60 -6.40 24.15
CA SER A 74 -9.29 -5.81 23.01
C SER A 74 -9.02 -4.31 22.96
N PHE A 75 -8.54 -3.82 21.82
CA PHE A 75 -8.22 -2.41 21.62
C PHE A 75 -9.30 -1.74 20.78
N PHE A 76 -9.91 -0.69 21.33
CA PHE A 76 -10.96 0.08 20.69
C PHE A 76 -10.52 1.54 20.52
N LEU A 77 -10.88 2.13 19.39
CA LEU A 77 -10.72 3.56 19.13
C LEU A 77 -12.08 4.24 19.23
N ASP A 78 -12.27 5.06 20.25
CA ASP A 78 -13.44 5.92 20.40
C ASP A 78 -13.12 7.34 19.93
N ARG A 79 -13.68 7.71 18.77
CA ARG A 79 -13.53 9.05 18.19
C ARG A 79 -14.42 10.10 18.86
N LYS A 80 -15.52 9.69 19.49
CA LYS A 80 -16.45 10.59 20.18
C LYS A 80 -15.90 11.03 21.53
N GLN A 81 -15.29 10.09 22.25
CA GLN A 81 -14.63 10.36 23.54
C GLN A 81 -13.14 10.71 23.40
N GLN A 82 -12.62 10.79 22.16
CA GLN A 82 -11.24 11.12 21.84
C GLN A 82 -10.22 10.23 22.59
N ARG A 83 -10.49 8.93 22.70
CA ARG A 83 -9.65 8.01 23.48
C ARG A 83 -9.52 6.64 22.82
N VAL A 84 -8.43 5.95 23.12
CA VAL A 84 -8.27 4.53 22.85
C VAL A 84 -8.52 3.76 24.14
N THR A 85 -9.39 2.76 24.08
CA THR A 85 -9.71 1.90 25.22
C THR A 85 -9.04 0.55 25.04
N LEU A 86 -8.39 0.07 26.09
CA LEU A 86 -7.89 -1.28 26.22
C LEU A 86 -8.78 -2.01 27.22
N ASP A 87 -9.57 -2.96 26.74
CA ASP A 87 -10.36 -3.86 27.58
C ASP A 87 -9.58 -5.15 27.79
N ILE A 88 -9.28 -5.45 29.04
CA ILE A 88 -8.59 -6.65 29.47
C ILE A 88 -9.59 -7.54 30.21
N SER A 89 -9.96 -8.65 29.60
CA SER A 89 -10.78 -9.66 30.24
C SER A 89 -9.90 -10.75 30.87
N SER A 90 -9.96 -10.88 32.19
CA SER A 90 -9.32 -11.94 32.97
C SER A 90 -10.41 -12.78 33.64
N SER A 91 -10.50 -14.07 33.32
CA SER A 91 -11.45 -15.00 33.97
C SER A 91 -12.94 -14.59 33.98
N GLY A 92 -13.33 -13.65 33.11
CA GLY A 92 -14.71 -13.15 32.98
C GLY A 92 -14.93 -11.74 33.52
N GLU A 93 -13.98 -11.20 34.28
CA GLU A 93 -13.96 -9.79 34.70
C GLU A 93 -13.21 -8.95 33.67
N THR A 94 -13.76 -7.78 33.31
CA THR A 94 -13.20 -6.87 32.31
C THR A 94 -12.72 -5.61 32.99
N ASP A 95 -11.41 -5.37 32.97
CA ASP A 95 -10.80 -4.10 33.33
C ASP A 95 -10.55 -3.25 32.08
N SER A 96 -10.88 -1.96 32.14
CA SER A 96 -10.85 -1.06 31.00
C SER A 96 -9.90 0.10 31.26
N VAL A 97 -8.77 0.11 30.56
CA VAL A 97 -7.79 1.19 30.59
C VAL A 97 -8.08 2.20 29.47
N HIS A 98 -7.99 3.49 29.76
CA HIS A 98 -8.34 4.56 28.82
C HIS A 98 -7.12 5.43 28.50
N PHE A 99 -6.81 5.56 27.22
CA PHE A 99 -5.73 6.40 26.71
C PHE A 99 -6.32 7.61 26.00
N ASP A 100 -6.26 8.77 26.65
CA ASP A 100 -6.75 10.01 26.05
C ASP A 100 -5.87 10.42 24.86
N ILE A 101 -6.53 10.88 23.79
CA ILE A 101 -5.86 11.39 22.60
C ILE A 101 -6.31 12.83 22.32
N PRO A 102 -5.42 13.81 22.54
CA PRO A 102 -5.77 15.20 22.30
C PRO A 102 -5.93 15.46 20.80
N HIS A 103 -6.93 16.26 20.44
CA HIS A 103 -7.15 16.80 19.09
C HIS A 103 -7.62 15.80 18.00
N ILE A 104 -8.23 14.67 18.36
CA ILE A 104 -8.92 13.82 17.38
C ILE A 104 -10.37 14.25 17.22
N ASN A 105 -10.78 14.57 15.99
CA ASN A 105 -12.18 14.82 15.66
C ASN A 105 -12.77 13.58 14.96
N GLU A 106 -14.10 13.45 14.95
CA GLU A 106 -14.80 12.33 14.27
C GLU A 106 -14.40 12.19 12.79
N THR A 107 -14.00 13.30 12.15
CA THR A 107 -13.65 13.36 10.72
C THR A 107 -12.16 13.32 10.44
N SER A 108 -11.29 13.40 11.46
CA SER A 108 -9.84 13.46 11.25
C SER A 108 -9.26 12.08 10.95
N THR A 109 -8.27 12.03 10.07
CA THR A 109 -7.51 10.80 9.80
C THR A 109 -6.31 10.74 10.73
N ILE A 110 -6.12 9.63 11.43
CA ILE A 110 -4.92 9.42 12.24
C ILE A 110 -3.82 8.93 11.30
N ARG A 111 -2.69 9.65 11.22
CA ARG A 111 -1.58 9.31 10.31
C ARG A 111 -0.89 8.03 10.79
N SER A 112 -0.56 7.98 12.08
CA SER A 112 0.12 6.85 12.70
C SER A 112 -0.40 6.63 14.11
N LEU A 113 -0.66 5.37 14.45
CA LEU A 113 -0.98 4.94 15.81
C LEU A 113 -0.05 3.79 16.16
N ALA A 114 0.68 3.89 17.25
CA ALA A 114 1.55 2.83 17.72
C ALA A 114 1.36 2.62 19.23
N LEU A 115 1.30 1.36 19.63
CA LEU A 115 1.23 0.93 21.02
C LEU A 115 2.54 0.22 21.34
N HIS A 116 3.31 0.79 22.27
CA HIS A 116 4.55 0.24 22.74
C HIS A 116 4.31 -0.50 24.05
N PHE A 117 4.56 -1.80 24.05
CA PHE A 117 4.47 -2.67 25.21
C PHE A 117 5.88 -2.91 25.74
N HIS A 118 6.16 -2.36 26.91
CA HIS A 118 7.43 -2.52 27.60
C HIS A 118 7.16 -2.98 29.03
N LYS A 119 7.46 -4.25 29.33
CA LYS A 119 7.23 -4.87 30.65
C LYS A 119 5.76 -4.75 31.09
N SER A 120 5.48 -3.95 32.11
CA SER A 120 4.15 -3.68 32.67
C SER A 120 3.63 -2.28 32.28
N ARG A 121 4.20 -1.65 31.24
CA ARG A 121 3.83 -0.31 30.80
C ARG A 121 3.45 -0.31 29.33
N ILE A 122 2.31 0.29 29.03
CA ILE A 122 1.79 0.46 27.67
C ILE A 122 1.82 1.95 27.34
N SER A 123 2.59 2.32 26.33
CA SER A 123 2.70 3.71 25.87
C SER A 123 2.03 3.86 24.51
N LEU A 124 1.09 4.81 24.41
CA LEU A 124 0.39 5.15 23.18
C LEU A 124 1.10 6.31 22.47
N LEU A 125 1.45 6.08 21.21
CA LEU A 125 2.00 7.08 20.32
C LEU A 125 1.00 7.37 19.19
N VAL A 126 0.62 8.64 19.05
CA VAL A 126 -0.28 9.11 17.99
C VAL A 126 0.43 10.19 17.18
N ASP A 127 0.36 10.09 15.85
CA ASP A 127 0.94 11.04 14.91
C ASP A 127 2.39 11.42 15.22
N CYS A 128 3.19 10.39 15.56
CA CYS A 128 4.62 10.49 15.89
C CYS A 128 4.95 11.11 17.25
N LYS A 129 3.96 11.33 18.12
CA LYS A 129 4.15 11.86 19.46
C LYS A 129 3.65 10.85 20.49
N GLU A 130 4.41 10.66 21.56
CA GLU A 130 3.92 9.92 22.73
C GLU A 130 2.86 10.75 23.44
N THR A 131 1.68 10.17 23.60
CA THR A 131 0.49 10.86 24.09
C THR A 131 0.22 10.53 25.55
N SER A 132 0.17 9.24 25.88
CA SER A 132 -0.15 8.74 27.20
C SER A 132 0.52 7.40 27.43
N ALA A 133 0.81 7.10 28.68
CA ALA A 133 1.36 5.82 29.09
C ALA A 133 0.66 5.37 30.36
N HIS A 134 0.26 4.11 30.39
CA HIS A 134 -0.42 3.50 31.52
C HIS A 134 0.36 2.27 31.96
N ASP A 135 0.53 2.15 33.27
CA ASP A 135 1.04 0.94 33.88
C ASP A 135 -0.13 -0.04 34.02
N VAL A 136 0.07 -1.27 33.56
CA VAL A 136 -0.92 -2.34 33.56
C VAL A 136 -0.37 -3.47 34.42
N GLU A 137 -1.24 -4.13 35.18
CA GLU A 137 -0.85 -5.16 36.16
C GLU A 137 -0.22 -6.42 35.55
N MET A 138 -0.21 -6.55 34.22
CA MET A 138 0.27 -7.74 33.52
C MET A 138 1.36 -7.44 32.49
N ASN A 139 2.26 -8.42 32.32
CA ASN A 139 3.34 -8.40 31.35
C ASN A 139 3.12 -9.51 30.32
N PHE A 140 3.14 -9.17 29.03
CA PHE A 140 2.96 -10.14 27.95
C PHE A 140 3.97 -11.29 27.97
N ASN A 141 5.23 -10.99 28.30
CA ASN A 141 6.25 -12.02 28.38
C ASN A 141 5.96 -12.99 29.53
N GLN A 142 5.51 -12.47 30.68
CA GLN A 142 5.13 -13.30 31.82
C GLN A 142 3.94 -14.21 31.48
N LEU A 143 2.90 -13.67 30.83
CA LEU A 143 1.76 -14.46 30.35
C LEU A 143 2.19 -15.54 29.36
N TYR A 144 3.15 -15.24 28.48
CA TYR A 144 3.68 -16.20 27.53
C TYR A 144 4.45 -17.35 28.21
N THR A 145 5.31 -17.03 29.19
CA THR A 145 6.12 -18.02 29.92
C THR A 145 5.33 -18.89 30.89
N GLN A 146 4.15 -18.42 31.33
CA GLN A 146 3.29 -19.17 32.26
C GLN A 146 2.54 -20.31 31.57
N MET A 147 2.45 -20.32 30.24
CA MET A 147 1.78 -21.38 29.48
C MET A 147 2.76 -22.50 29.14
N ASP A 148 2.37 -23.75 29.42
CA ASP A 148 3.14 -24.94 29.02
C ASP A 148 3.18 -25.09 27.48
N ASP A 149 2.06 -24.79 26.81
CA ASP A 149 1.95 -24.69 25.35
C ASP A 149 1.41 -23.30 24.97
N PRO A 150 2.30 -22.33 24.67
CA PRO A 150 1.92 -20.94 24.50
C PRO A 150 1.34 -20.69 23.11
N VAL A 151 0.01 -20.70 23.01
CA VAL A 151 -0.73 -20.34 21.80
C VAL A 151 -1.24 -18.91 21.92
N VAL A 152 -0.90 -18.02 20.98
CA VAL A 152 -1.42 -16.66 20.92
C VAL A 152 -2.25 -16.47 19.65
N LYS A 153 -3.47 -15.93 19.79
CA LYS A 153 -4.35 -15.63 18.65
C LYS A 153 -4.56 -14.14 18.51
N LEU A 154 -4.20 -13.61 17.36
CA LEU A 154 -4.43 -12.22 17.02
C LEU A 154 -5.62 -12.09 16.05
N PHE A 155 -6.58 -11.28 16.44
CA PHE A 155 -7.68 -10.87 15.58
C PHE A 155 -7.53 -9.39 15.26
N ARG A 156 -7.62 -9.02 13.98
CA ARG A 156 -7.46 -7.62 13.56
C ARG A 156 -8.52 -7.20 12.57
N GLU A 157 -8.74 -5.89 12.50
CA GLU A 157 -9.49 -5.26 11.44
C GLU A 157 -8.66 -5.24 10.15
N ARG A 158 -9.15 -5.89 9.08
CA ARG A 158 -8.41 -6.03 7.81
C ARG A 158 -8.24 -4.71 7.07
N LYS A 159 -9.08 -3.72 7.36
CA LYS A 159 -9.03 -2.37 6.74
C LYS A 159 -7.69 -1.66 6.96
N TYR A 160 -7.02 -1.92 8.07
CA TYR A 160 -5.79 -1.23 8.45
C TYR A 160 -4.62 -2.21 8.50
N PRO A 161 -3.48 -1.92 7.84
CA PRO A 161 -2.30 -2.75 7.96
C PRO A 161 -1.73 -2.64 9.38
N LEU A 162 -1.39 -3.80 9.94
CA LEU A 162 -0.81 -3.95 11.26
C LEU A 162 0.66 -4.36 11.08
N HIS A 163 1.56 -3.74 11.85
CA HIS A 163 2.99 -4.04 11.82
C HIS A 163 3.52 -4.24 13.24
N PHE A 164 4.46 -5.17 13.38
CA PHE A 164 5.17 -5.43 14.61
C PHE A 164 6.63 -5.00 14.48
N ASP A 165 7.16 -4.44 15.56
CA ASP A 165 8.51 -3.95 15.67
C ASP A 165 9.08 -4.27 17.04
N SER A 166 10.40 -4.42 17.14
CA SER A 166 11.08 -4.55 18.43
C SER A 166 11.26 -3.20 19.13
N ASN A 167 11.41 -2.12 18.35
CA ASN A 167 11.76 -0.81 18.87
C ASN A 167 10.78 0.26 18.36
N VAL A 168 10.52 1.27 19.19
CA VAL A 168 9.66 2.41 18.81
C VAL A 168 10.20 3.14 17.57
N ASP A 169 11.52 3.19 17.43
CA ASP A 169 12.19 3.89 16.34
C ASP A 169 11.88 3.33 14.96
N SER A 170 11.82 1.99 14.81
CA SER A 170 11.49 1.39 13.52
C SER A 170 10.03 1.61 13.16
N ALA A 171 9.12 1.58 14.15
CA ALA A 171 7.72 1.94 13.97
C ALA A 171 7.56 3.40 13.50
N LEU A 172 8.27 4.34 14.14
CA LEU A 172 8.28 5.76 13.78
C LEU A 172 8.89 6.02 12.40
N GLN A 173 10.03 5.39 12.09
CA GLN A 173 10.67 5.51 10.77
C GLN A 173 9.73 5.03 9.68
N ARG A 174 9.11 3.87 9.89
CA ARG A 174 8.15 3.33 8.93
C ARG A 174 7.01 4.36 8.78
N ALA A 175 6.51 4.95 9.87
CA ALA A 175 5.42 5.93 9.84
C ALA A 175 5.79 7.29 9.20
N ASN A 176 7.00 7.43 8.66
CA ASN A 176 7.56 8.67 8.12
C ASN A 176 7.61 9.80 9.16
N CYS A 177 7.83 9.44 10.42
CA CYS A 177 8.07 10.40 11.49
C CYS A 177 9.48 10.96 11.35
N GLN A 178 9.60 12.22 10.99
CA GLN A 178 10.89 12.91 11.01
C GLN A 178 11.30 13.09 12.48
N LYS A 179 12.25 12.29 12.97
CA LYS A 179 12.93 12.60 14.23
C LYS A 179 13.52 14.00 14.11
N GLY A 180 13.21 14.87 15.07
CA GLY A 180 13.66 16.26 15.09
C GLY A 180 15.18 16.39 15.05
N VAL A 181 15.75 16.41 13.85
CA VAL A 181 17.04 17.04 13.55
C VAL A 181 16.75 18.41 12.95
N HIS A 182 15.97 19.22 13.67
CA HIS A 182 15.96 20.67 13.50
C HIS A 182 17.04 21.27 14.41
N ASN A 183 18.31 20.91 14.15
CA ASN A 183 19.50 21.67 14.55
C ASN A 183 20.73 21.30 13.71
N ARG A 184 20.53 21.17 12.39
CA ARG A 184 21.57 21.46 11.40
C ARG A 184 21.04 22.45 10.37
N ARG A 185 20.74 23.67 10.83
CA ARG A 185 20.92 24.86 10.00
C ARG A 185 22.43 25.03 9.81
N GLY A 186 22.96 24.34 8.80
CA GLY A 186 24.38 24.32 8.48
C GLY A 186 24.63 23.26 7.42
N ASN A 187 24.55 23.66 6.15
CA ASN A 187 24.87 22.87 4.95
C ASN A 187 23.92 21.71 4.60
N ARG A 188 22.66 22.03 4.30
CA ARG A 188 22.00 21.42 3.13
C ARG A 188 22.17 22.37 1.95
N ARG A 189 23.40 22.42 1.40
CA ARG A 189 23.52 22.72 -0.04
C ARG A 189 22.77 21.60 -0.73
N MET A 190 21.67 21.93 -1.42
CA MET A 190 21.05 21.02 -2.37
C MET A 190 22.17 20.55 -3.30
N LEU A 191 22.58 19.29 -3.21
CA LEU A 191 23.11 18.61 -4.37
C LEU A 191 21.90 18.39 -5.27
N LYS A 192 21.50 19.47 -5.95
CA LYS A 192 20.56 19.43 -7.06
C LYS A 192 21.29 18.59 -8.10
N ASN A 193 20.92 17.32 -8.22
CA ASN A 193 21.38 16.46 -9.30
C ASN A 193 21.11 17.19 -10.62
N LYS A 194 22.15 17.83 -11.19
CA LYS A 194 22.22 18.32 -12.58
C LYS A 194 22.28 17.13 -13.56
N ILE A 195 21.59 16.03 -13.25
CA ILE A 195 21.53 14.83 -14.08
C ILE A 195 20.22 14.83 -14.89
N SER A 196 19.13 15.43 -14.38
CA SER A 196 17.84 15.44 -15.11
C SER A 196 17.77 16.44 -16.28
N GLU A 197 18.59 17.50 -16.28
CA GLU A 197 18.60 18.49 -17.38
C GLU A 197 19.48 18.06 -18.57
N ARG A 198 20.48 17.18 -18.35
CA ARG A 198 21.37 16.73 -19.44
C ARG A 198 20.79 15.59 -20.27
N GLU A 199 19.84 14.82 -19.73
CA GLU A 199 19.18 13.73 -20.45
C GLU A 199 18.11 14.19 -21.44
N LYS A 200 17.51 15.37 -21.24
CA LYS A 200 16.49 15.90 -22.17
C LYS A 200 17.08 16.51 -23.45
N ASN A 201 18.37 16.87 -23.46
CA ASN A 201 19.03 17.43 -24.65
C ASN A 201 19.76 16.39 -25.52
N LYS A 202 19.86 15.12 -25.11
CA LYS A 202 20.49 14.07 -25.94
C LYS A 202 19.55 13.37 -26.93
N LYS A 203 18.23 13.58 -26.83
CA LYS A 203 17.26 13.02 -27.79
C LYS A 203 17.08 13.85 -29.07
N ARG A 204 17.81 14.97 -29.24
CA ARG A 204 17.75 15.77 -30.48
C ARG A 204 18.83 15.42 -31.51
N ASP A 205 19.84 14.63 -31.17
CA ASP A 205 20.98 14.33 -32.07
C ASP A 205 21.02 12.88 -32.57
N VAL A 206 19.86 12.22 -32.75
CA VAL A 206 19.79 10.86 -33.34
C VAL A 206 19.39 10.89 -34.82
N ARG A 207 19.38 12.06 -35.47
CA ARG A 207 18.96 12.18 -36.88
C ARG A 207 20.08 12.37 -37.90
N ASN A 208 21.36 12.36 -37.51
CA ASN A 208 22.44 12.70 -38.45
C ASN A 208 23.66 11.78 -38.47
N TRP A 209 23.48 10.50 -38.12
CA TRP A 209 24.58 9.52 -38.08
C TRP A 209 24.38 8.32 -39.01
N ILE A 210 23.64 8.49 -40.12
CA ILE A 210 23.50 7.43 -41.16
C ILE A 210 24.20 7.78 -42.49
N ASN A 211 24.76 8.99 -42.64
CA ASN A 211 25.50 9.34 -43.86
C ASN A 211 26.96 9.67 -43.55
N ARG A 212 27.82 8.65 -43.50
CA ARG A 212 29.24 8.74 -43.89
C ARG A 212 29.84 7.34 -43.98
N GLU A 213 30.07 6.91 -45.23
CA GLU A 213 30.88 5.73 -45.55
C GLU A 213 32.36 5.92 -45.15
N PRO A 214 33.14 4.83 -45.00
CA PRO A 214 34.52 4.87 -44.58
C PRO A 214 35.49 4.96 -45.77
N GLY A 215 36.41 5.92 -45.74
CA GLY A 215 37.49 6.04 -46.71
C GLY A 215 38.73 6.74 -46.14
N LEU A 216 39.77 5.95 -45.92
CA LEU A 216 41.20 6.20 -46.20
C LEU A 216 41.69 7.67 -46.22
N HIS A 217 42.58 8.06 -45.29
CA HIS A 217 43.90 8.66 -45.63
C HIS A 217 44.77 9.02 -44.40
N THR A 218 46.05 8.77 -44.61
CA THR A 218 47.23 8.90 -43.75
C THR A 218 47.72 10.35 -43.58
N GLU A 219 48.44 10.60 -42.48
CA GLU A 219 49.43 11.66 -42.19
C GLU A 219 49.02 13.15 -42.13
N LYS A 220 49.39 13.82 -41.02
CA LYS A 220 50.60 14.68 -40.96
C LYS A 220 50.80 15.31 -39.57
N TYR A 221 52.06 15.29 -39.15
CA TYR A 221 52.64 16.01 -38.01
C TYR A 221 52.31 17.51 -38.01
N ARG A 222 52.11 18.10 -36.82
CA ARG A 222 52.66 19.43 -36.53
C ARG A 222 53.09 19.56 -35.06
N GLN A 223 54.39 19.78 -34.95
CA GLN A 223 55.22 19.92 -33.76
C GLN A 223 55.11 21.35 -33.20
N SER A 224 55.08 21.47 -31.87
CA SER A 224 55.48 22.69 -31.14
C SER A 224 56.04 22.28 -29.78
N GLU A 225 57.34 21.98 -29.77
CA GLU A 225 58.22 22.00 -28.59
C GLU A 225 58.47 23.46 -28.19
N ILE A 226 58.50 23.80 -26.89
CA ILE A 226 59.57 24.54 -26.16
C ILE A 226 59.32 24.37 -24.61
N PRO A 227 60.28 24.63 -23.70
CA PRO A 227 61.28 23.70 -23.17
C PRO A 227 61.14 23.44 -21.65
N VAL A 228 61.87 22.42 -21.19
CA VAL A 228 62.04 22.05 -19.78
C VAL A 228 63.11 22.95 -19.16
N ASP A 229 62.84 23.56 -18.01
CA ASP A 229 63.89 24.05 -17.12
C ASP A 229 63.73 23.39 -15.74
N ILE A 230 64.83 22.81 -15.28
CA ILE A 230 64.94 22.07 -14.03
C ILE A 230 65.59 23.00 -13.02
N GLU A 231 64.89 23.36 -11.95
CA GLU A 231 65.54 23.73 -10.69
C GLU A 231 64.75 23.20 -9.49
N GLN A 232 65.52 22.77 -8.49
CA GLN A 232 65.11 21.96 -7.36
C GLN A 232 64.35 22.79 -6.31
N HIS A 233 63.26 22.23 -5.74
CA HIS A 233 63.06 22.00 -4.30
C HIS A 233 61.58 22.06 -3.87
N ARG A 234 61.17 20.94 -3.24
CA ARG A 234 60.18 20.79 -2.17
C ARG A 234 58.69 20.84 -2.50
N GLY A 235 58.08 19.66 -2.32
CA GLY A 235 56.66 19.46 -2.08
C GLY A 235 56.39 17.97 -2.14
N ASP A 236 56.64 17.26 -1.04
CA ASP A 236 56.39 15.83 -0.92
C ASP A 236 54.92 15.51 -1.26
N ILE A 237 54.69 14.82 -2.39
CA ILE A 237 53.45 14.09 -2.62
C ILE A 237 53.83 12.61 -2.64
N PRO A 238 53.43 11.83 -1.62
CA PRO A 238 53.65 10.38 -1.65
C PRO A 238 52.85 9.77 -2.79
N MET A 239 53.54 9.04 -3.68
CA MET A 239 52.92 8.07 -4.57
C MET A 239 52.39 6.90 -3.72
N MET A 240 51.15 6.99 -3.24
CA MET A 240 50.40 5.83 -2.74
C MET A 240 49.66 5.19 -3.93
N GLY A 241 50.43 4.52 -4.79
CA GLY A 241 49.91 3.52 -5.70
C GLY A 241 49.88 2.18 -4.95
N GLY A 242 48.68 1.65 -4.67
CA GLY A 242 48.54 0.35 -4.03
C GLY A 242 47.11 -0.13 -3.85
N ASP A 243 46.16 0.77 -3.54
CA ASP A 243 44.86 0.30 -3.01
C ASP A 243 43.67 0.39 -4.00
N CYS A 244 43.85 0.96 -5.20
CA CYS A 244 42.75 1.15 -6.15
C CYS A 244 42.41 -0.10 -6.96
N GLU A 245 43.40 -0.90 -7.36
CA GLU A 245 43.16 -2.10 -8.18
C GLU A 245 42.54 -3.23 -7.34
N ASP A 246 43.00 -3.41 -6.10
CA ASP A 246 42.45 -4.39 -5.17
C ASP A 246 41.04 -4.01 -4.69
N ALA A 247 40.79 -2.72 -4.45
CA ALA A 247 39.44 -2.25 -4.12
C ALA A 247 38.46 -2.42 -5.29
N LEU A 248 38.92 -2.20 -6.54
CA LEU A 248 38.11 -2.41 -7.74
C LEU A 248 37.85 -3.92 -7.95
N ALA A 249 38.87 -4.77 -7.82
CA ALA A 249 38.74 -6.22 -7.94
C ALA A 249 37.76 -6.78 -6.89
N LYS A 250 37.84 -6.28 -5.64
CA LYS A 250 36.91 -6.65 -4.56
C LYS A 250 35.47 -6.21 -4.85
N SER A 251 35.29 -5.00 -5.38
CA SER A 251 33.95 -4.53 -5.75
C SER A 251 33.31 -5.34 -6.89
N LEU A 252 34.13 -5.81 -7.84
CA LEU A 252 33.69 -6.66 -8.94
C LEU A 252 33.37 -8.09 -8.47
N SER A 253 34.16 -8.65 -7.54
CA SER A 253 33.84 -9.95 -6.95
C SER A 253 32.55 -9.91 -6.14
N ASP A 254 32.34 -8.83 -5.37
CA ASP A 254 31.13 -8.66 -4.56
C ASP A 254 29.89 -8.51 -5.45
N LEU A 255 30.00 -7.75 -6.55
CA LEU A 255 28.91 -7.64 -7.53
C LEU A 255 28.62 -8.98 -8.21
N MET A 256 29.65 -9.75 -8.56
CA MET A 256 29.47 -11.06 -9.17
C MET A 256 28.79 -12.05 -8.21
N ALA A 257 29.13 -12.00 -6.93
CA ALA A 257 28.48 -12.80 -5.89
C ALA A 257 27.00 -12.39 -5.73
N LEU A 258 26.70 -11.09 -5.72
CA LEU A 258 25.33 -10.59 -5.65
C LEU A 258 24.50 -11.00 -6.87
N VAL A 259 25.08 -10.94 -8.08
CA VAL A 259 24.38 -11.35 -9.32
C VAL A 259 24.10 -12.85 -9.32
N LYS A 260 24.99 -13.69 -8.77
CA LYS A 260 24.73 -15.13 -8.62
C LYS A 260 23.57 -15.39 -7.66
N LEU A 261 23.56 -14.71 -6.50
CA LEU A 261 22.49 -14.81 -5.52
C LEU A 261 21.14 -14.37 -6.13
N LEU A 262 21.11 -13.24 -6.84
CA LEU A 262 19.89 -12.78 -7.52
C LEU A 262 19.41 -13.74 -8.61
N ARG A 263 20.31 -14.44 -9.31
CA ARG A 263 19.92 -15.46 -10.29
C ARG A 263 19.28 -16.68 -9.62
N GLU A 264 19.76 -17.07 -8.45
CA GLU A 264 19.18 -18.15 -7.65
C GLU A 264 17.79 -17.74 -7.10
N ASP A 265 17.65 -16.52 -6.58
CA ASP A 265 16.37 -15.99 -6.11
C ASP A 265 15.33 -15.89 -7.24
N ILE A 266 15.72 -15.43 -8.44
CA ILE A 266 14.83 -15.38 -9.61
C ILE A 266 14.40 -16.80 -10.03
N ALA A 267 15.31 -17.78 -9.96
CA ALA A 267 14.99 -19.17 -10.27
C ALA A 267 13.96 -19.74 -9.27
N TYR A 268 14.13 -19.43 -7.99
CA TYR A 268 13.21 -19.82 -6.93
C TYR A 268 11.83 -19.14 -7.08
N GLN A 269 11.79 -17.82 -7.30
CA GLN A 269 10.53 -17.10 -7.55
C GLN A 269 9.77 -17.60 -8.78
N ARG A 270 10.48 -18.03 -9.83
CA ARG A 270 9.84 -18.65 -11.00
C ARG A 270 9.13 -19.96 -10.66
N GLN A 271 9.66 -20.74 -9.71
CA GLN A 271 9.03 -21.99 -9.26
C GLN A 271 7.76 -21.72 -8.46
N GLU A 272 7.77 -20.72 -7.57
CA GLU A 272 6.58 -20.32 -6.81
C GLU A 272 5.47 -19.80 -7.73
N ILE A 273 5.82 -18.97 -8.73
CA ILE A 273 4.85 -18.46 -9.72
C ILE A 273 4.24 -19.63 -10.53
N ALA A 274 5.05 -20.61 -10.94
CA ALA A 274 4.55 -21.78 -11.65
C ALA A 274 3.60 -22.63 -10.78
N TYR A 275 3.93 -22.80 -9.50
CA TYR A 275 3.10 -23.51 -8.55
C TYR A 275 1.77 -22.80 -8.26
N LEU A 276 1.80 -21.48 -8.06
CA LEU A 276 0.59 -20.67 -7.89
C LEU A 276 -0.31 -20.74 -9.13
N ARG A 277 0.27 -20.68 -10.33
CA ARG A 277 -0.49 -20.84 -11.58
C ARG A 277 -1.16 -22.21 -11.68
N MET A 278 -0.45 -23.28 -11.29
CA MET A 278 -1.01 -24.63 -11.25
C MET A 278 -2.19 -24.74 -10.27
N LEU A 279 -2.11 -24.11 -9.09
CA LEU A 279 -3.21 -24.07 -8.13
C LEU A 279 -4.43 -23.31 -8.66
N LEU A 280 -4.22 -22.21 -9.38
CA LEU A 280 -5.29 -21.46 -10.03
C LEU A 280 -5.95 -22.25 -11.17
N GLU A 281 -5.17 -22.93 -12.01
CA GLU A 281 -5.67 -23.74 -13.12
C GLU A 281 -6.46 -24.98 -12.64
N ASN A 282 -6.13 -25.51 -11.46
CA ASN A 282 -6.81 -26.64 -10.84
C ASN A 282 -7.90 -26.25 -9.82
N CYS A 283 -8.14 -24.95 -9.60
CA CYS A 283 -9.15 -24.49 -8.66
C CYS A 283 -10.56 -24.78 -9.20
N ALA A 284 -11.28 -25.68 -8.53
CA ALA A 284 -12.65 -26.07 -8.89
C ALA A 284 -13.67 -24.91 -8.88
N GLY A 285 -13.41 -23.85 -8.11
CA GLY A 285 -14.26 -22.66 -8.03
C GLY A 285 -13.90 -21.54 -9.03
N CYS A 286 -12.74 -21.62 -9.71
CA CYS A 286 -12.33 -20.63 -10.71
C CYS A 286 -12.69 -21.05 -12.14
N LYS A 287 -13.03 -22.33 -12.36
CA LYS A 287 -13.68 -22.76 -13.61
C LYS A 287 -15.11 -22.27 -13.56
N GLU A 288 -15.42 -21.25 -14.36
CA GLU A 288 -16.80 -20.79 -14.57
C GLU A 288 -17.70 -22.00 -14.82
N PRO A 289 -18.88 -22.10 -14.18
CA PRO A 289 -19.84 -23.13 -14.53
C PRO A 289 -20.31 -22.87 -15.96
N LYS A 290 -19.67 -23.52 -16.94
CA LYS A 290 -20.34 -23.86 -18.20
C LYS A 290 -21.37 -24.94 -17.89
N GLY A 291 -22.45 -24.53 -17.22
CA GLY A 291 -23.50 -25.41 -16.77
C GLY A 291 -24.82 -24.67 -16.84
N ASP A 292 -25.48 -24.82 -17.99
CA ASP A 292 -26.93 -24.96 -18.31
C ASP A 292 -28.02 -24.64 -17.27
N ASN A 293 -27.76 -23.81 -16.27
CA ASN A 293 -28.74 -23.34 -15.29
C ASN A 293 -28.61 -21.82 -15.18
N ASP A 294 -28.89 -21.17 -16.30
CA ASP A 294 -29.13 -19.74 -16.40
C ASP A 294 -30.44 -19.46 -15.66
N ILE A 295 -30.37 -19.11 -14.37
CA ILE A 295 -31.43 -18.30 -13.75
C ILE A 295 -31.33 -16.95 -14.47
N ARG A 296 -31.99 -16.84 -15.62
CA ARG A 296 -32.17 -15.60 -16.37
C ARG A 296 -32.88 -14.63 -15.44
N ILE A 297 -32.12 -13.81 -14.73
CA ILE A 297 -32.63 -12.52 -14.31
C ILE A 297 -32.87 -11.79 -15.63
N GLU A 298 -34.11 -11.80 -16.11
CA GLU A 298 -34.50 -11.05 -17.29
C GLU A 298 -34.20 -9.57 -17.03
N THR A 299 -33.02 -9.14 -17.48
CA THR A 299 -32.60 -7.75 -17.45
C THR A 299 -33.45 -7.01 -18.48
N THR A 300 -34.57 -6.45 -18.04
CA THR A 300 -35.40 -5.54 -18.83
C THR A 300 -35.01 -4.09 -18.55
N CYS A 301 -35.36 -3.19 -19.46
CA CYS A 301 -35.21 -1.74 -19.32
C CYS A 301 -35.81 -1.20 -18.02
N ARG A 302 -36.80 -1.88 -17.46
CA ARG A 302 -37.46 -1.49 -16.19
C ARG A 302 -36.70 -1.96 -14.94
N THR A 303 -36.05 -3.12 -15.00
CA THR A 303 -35.34 -3.71 -13.85
C THR A 303 -33.90 -3.22 -13.76
N SER A 304 -33.23 -3.01 -14.90
CA SER A 304 -31.87 -2.50 -14.97
C SER A 304 -31.67 -1.79 -16.31
N ASN A 305 -31.89 -0.47 -16.35
CA ASN A 305 -31.67 0.33 -17.56
C ASN A 305 -30.17 0.61 -17.75
N PRO A 306 -29.51 0.05 -18.80
CA PRO A 306 -28.09 0.29 -19.07
C PRO A 306 -27.83 1.56 -19.89
N CYS A 307 -28.87 2.30 -20.29
CA CYS A 307 -28.77 3.39 -21.24
C CYS A 307 -28.37 4.72 -20.59
N TYR A 308 -27.73 5.58 -21.38
CA TYR A 308 -27.28 6.90 -20.93
C TYR A 308 -28.48 7.78 -20.54
N PRO A 309 -28.40 8.60 -19.47
CA PRO A 309 -29.52 9.43 -19.03
C PRO A 309 -30.11 10.30 -20.15
N GLY A 310 -31.41 10.12 -20.41
CA GLY A 310 -32.13 10.84 -21.47
C GLY A 310 -32.17 10.13 -22.83
N THR A 311 -31.67 8.89 -22.94
CA THR A 311 -31.85 8.03 -24.11
C THR A 311 -33.01 7.04 -23.91
N GLU A 312 -33.72 6.72 -24.99
CA GLU A 312 -34.82 5.76 -24.98
C GLU A 312 -34.30 4.32 -24.85
N CYS A 313 -34.92 3.50 -24.00
CA CYS A 313 -34.57 2.09 -23.81
C CYS A 313 -35.67 1.19 -24.38
N PHE A 314 -35.28 0.17 -25.15
CA PHE A 314 -36.16 -0.80 -25.78
C PHE A 314 -35.81 -2.22 -25.33
N ASP A 315 -36.81 -2.98 -24.87
CA ASP A 315 -36.62 -4.40 -24.57
C ASP A 315 -36.53 -5.22 -25.87
N SER A 316 -35.46 -6.00 -26.02
CA SER A 316 -35.27 -6.92 -27.16
C SER A 316 -35.13 -8.36 -26.65
N VAL A 317 -35.38 -9.33 -27.53
CA VAL A 317 -35.20 -10.78 -27.28
C VAL A 317 -33.76 -11.12 -26.85
N THR A 318 -32.81 -10.23 -27.16
CA THR A 318 -31.38 -10.35 -26.83
C THR A 318 -30.96 -9.53 -25.60
N GLY A 319 -31.90 -8.86 -24.92
CA GLY A 319 -31.65 -7.94 -23.80
C GLY A 319 -32.08 -6.48 -24.08
N PRO A 320 -31.89 -5.56 -23.14
CA PRO A 320 -32.28 -4.17 -23.28
C PRO A 320 -31.34 -3.44 -24.26
N ARG A 321 -31.90 -2.67 -25.20
CA ARG A 321 -31.17 -1.91 -26.22
C ARG A 321 -31.43 -0.42 -26.08
N CYS A 322 -30.40 0.38 -26.25
CA CYS A 322 -30.46 1.82 -26.13
C CYS A 322 -30.66 2.51 -27.48
N GLY A 323 -31.43 3.60 -27.48
CA GLY A 323 -31.66 4.47 -28.61
C GLY A 323 -30.50 5.43 -28.89
N ARG A 324 -30.74 6.41 -29.75
CA ARG A 324 -29.73 7.41 -30.13
C ARG A 324 -29.42 8.35 -28.96
N CYS A 325 -28.17 8.81 -28.89
CA CYS A 325 -27.74 9.79 -27.90
C CYS A 325 -28.49 11.15 -28.04
N PRO A 326 -28.66 11.92 -26.95
CA PRO A 326 -29.34 13.21 -26.98
C PRO A 326 -28.61 14.24 -27.85
N MET A 327 -29.31 15.32 -28.23
CA MET A 327 -28.75 16.38 -29.07
C MET A 327 -27.41 16.90 -28.53
N SER A 328 -26.42 17.03 -29.42
CA SER A 328 -25.01 17.38 -29.14
C SER A 328 -24.14 16.28 -28.52
N MET A 329 -24.58 15.01 -28.53
CA MET A 329 -23.77 13.87 -28.10
C MET A 329 -23.70 12.77 -29.18
N ILE A 330 -22.60 12.02 -29.21
CA ILE A 330 -22.39 10.88 -30.12
C ILE A 330 -21.95 9.64 -29.33
N GLY A 331 -22.43 8.47 -29.74
CA GLY A 331 -22.20 7.21 -29.03
C GLY A 331 -23.18 6.10 -29.45
N ASP A 332 -23.09 4.97 -28.76
CA ASP A 332 -23.89 3.75 -28.97
C ASP A 332 -25.18 3.71 -28.10
N GLY A 333 -25.53 4.83 -27.45
CA GLY A 333 -26.69 4.94 -26.56
C GLY A 333 -26.43 4.49 -25.11
N CYS A 334 -25.44 3.61 -24.90
CA CYS A 334 -24.93 3.26 -23.57
C CYS A 334 -23.87 4.26 -23.10
N GLY A 335 -22.96 4.65 -24.00
CA GLY A 335 -21.89 5.62 -23.75
C GLY A 335 -22.00 6.83 -24.68
N CYS A 336 -22.63 7.91 -24.21
CA CYS A 336 -22.73 9.15 -24.99
C CYS A 336 -21.63 10.15 -24.60
N LEU A 337 -20.95 10.72 -25.60
CA LEU A 337 -19.89 11.72 -25.43
C LEU A 337 -20.29 13.06 -26.07
N ASN A 338 -19.98 14.19 -25.43
CA ASN A 338 -20.38 15.52 -25.90
C ASN A 338 -19.51 16.00 -27.08
N ILE A 339 -20.18 16.47 -28.14
CA ILE A 339 -19.56 16.93 -29.39
C ILE A 339 -18.79 18.25 -29.20
N ARG A 340 -19.12 19.07 -28.18
CA ARG A 340 -18.43 20.35 -27.89
C ARG A 340 -16.96 20.20 -27.45
N GLY A 341 -16.47 18.98 -27.22
CA GLY A 341 -15.06 18.69 -26.95
C GLY A 341 -14.24 18.21 -28.16
N TYR A 342 -14.88 17.92 -29.30
CA TYR A 342 -14.23 17.25 -30.45
C TYR A 342 -14.68 17.89 -31.77
N LEU A 343 -14.37 19.18 -31.96
CA LEU A 343 -14.52 19.81 -33.27
C LEU A 343 -13.23 19.66 -34.06
N CYS A 344 -13.12 18.60 -34.86
CA CYS A 344 -12.28 18.57 -36.04
C CYS A 344 -13.15 18.11 -37.22
N PHE A 345 -13.63 19.08 -38.01
CA PHE A 345 -14.16 18.80 -39.35
C PHE A 345 -12.97 18.57 -40.28
N PHE A 346 -12.85 17.37 -40.86
CA PHE A 346 -12.17 17.20 -42.14
C PHE A 346 -13.27 16.98 -43.18
N VAL A 347 -13.46 17.94 -44.08
CA VAL A 347 -14.23 17.74 -45.30
C VAL A 347 -13.26 17.16 -46.31
N ASP A 348 -13.24 15.84 -46.45
CA ASP A 348 -12.58 15.22 -47.60
C ASP A 348 -13.62 14.98 -48.70
N LYS A 349 -13.40 15.59 -49.86
CA LYS A 349 -14.34 15.64 -50.98
C LYS A 349 -14.18 14.42 -51.90
N THR A 350 -13.76 13.26 -51.41
CA THR A 350 -13.56 12.08 -52.25
C THR A 350 -13.55 10.79 -51.43
N SER A 351 -14.72 10.18 -51.20
CA SER A 351 -14.93 8.72 -51.16
C SER A 351 -16.27 8.36 -50.50
N GLN A 352 -16.87 7.29 -50.98
CA GLN A 352 -18.24 6.86 -50.71
C GLN A 352 -18.29 5.83 -49.55
N VAL A 353 -17.55 6.06 -48.46
CA VAL A 353 -17.46 5.11 -47.32
C VAL A 353 -17.52 5.86 -45.99
N GLU A 354 -18.26 5.29 -45.03
CA GLU A 354 -18.68 5.85 -43.74
C GLU A 354 -17.56 6.58 -42.93
N PRO A 355 -17.89 7.68 -42.23
CA PRO A 355 -16.89 8.45 -41.49
C PRO A 355 -16.44 7.72 -40.21
N LEU A 356 -15.16 7.34 -40.17
CA LEU A 356 -14.48 6.87 -38.97
C LEU A 356 -14.18 8.05 -38.03
N VAL A 357 -14.86 8.10 -36.88
CA VAL A 357 -14.61 9.09 -35.83
C VAL A 357 -13.36 8.68 -35.03
N VAL A 358 -12.24 9.37 -35.27
CA VAL A 358 -11.00 9.21 -34.50
C VAL A 358 -11.06 10.09 -33.23
N LEU A 359 -11.01 9.46 -32.05
CA LEU A 359 -10.96 10.12 -30.75
C LEU A 359 -9.60 10.81 -30.52
N CYS A 360 -9.53 12.13 -30.68
CA CYS A 360 -8.38 12.93 -30.24
C CYS A 360 -8.51 13.28 -28.75
N LYS A 361 -7.81 12.52 -27.89
CA LYS A 361 -7.65 12.83 -26.46
C LYS A 361 -6.82 14.13 -26.30
N ARG A 362 -7.32 15.11 -25.53
CA ARG A 362 -6.52 16.25 -25.07
C ARG A 362 -5.83 15.93 -23.75
#